data_AF-A0A349ZUE7-F1
#
_entry.id   AF-A0A349ZUE7-F1
#
_cell.length_a   1.000
_cell.length_b   1.000
_cell.length_c   1.000
_cell.angle_alpha   90.00
_cell.angle_beta   90.00
_cell.angle_gamma   90.00
#
_symmetry.space_group_name_H-M   'P 1'
#
loop_
_entity.id
_entity.type
_entity.pdbx_description
1 polymer ?
#
loop_
_entity_poly.entity_id
_entity_poly.type
_entity_poly.pdbx_seq_one_letter_code
_entity_poly.pdbx_strand_id
1 'polypeptide(L)'
;MSEKHSAKEISDPFLIMDEDNGVMYYGGDQAWFKRNTMTFAGCGVVAAANTMRALLCKYPDAYEKASGRLKTLGNVIITKSEYISVINDMYRKMFVAELPVANMIYDIKDVEYGSRLFNRIPPSFGMNASSVVRGLLRYADSHGVLIHDAYISASYIDYEKGLDFIKEGLDRNGAVILLTSFNRHPLTLYSGKAGETGKPVSVSGMKTHFATITGITGDKEDPLIKLSTWGRVATISYRDLHKSWQKRRSFVSALIYFVPERSRAMYRADLRKASAFLPLCTLQSIIGRRLPKLSDRDR
;
A
#
# COMPACT_ATOMS: atom_id res chain seq x y z
N MET A 1 45.12 -4.07 9.16
CA MET A 1 44.10 -4.97 8.59
C MET A 1 42.74 -4.40 8.93
N SER A 2 42.09 -3.73 7.98
CA SER A 2 40.74 -3.20 8.15
C SER A 2 39.80 -4.17 7.44
N GLU A 3 39.02 -4.91 8.22
CA GLU A 3 37.93 -5.74 7.70
C GLU A 3 36.90 -4.81 7.07
N LYS A 4 36.86 -4.81 5.73
CA LYS A 4 35.72 -4.31 4.98
C LYS A 4 34.52 -5.16 5.39
N HIS A 5 33.60 -4.58 6.16
CA HIS A 5 32.26 -5.11 6.28
C HIS A 5 31.65 -5.23 4.87
N SER A 6 31.67 -6.46 4.35
CA SER A 6 30.90 -6.90 3.20
C SER A 6 29.48 -6.36 3.34
N ALA A 7 29.04 -5.55 2.38
CA ALA A 7 27.66 -5.11 2.26
C ALA A 7 26.79 -6.37 2.28
N LYS A 8 26.11 -6.61 3.40
CA LYS A 8 25.16 -7.70 3.56
C LYS A 8 24.10 -7.48 2.48
N GLU A 9 24.02 -8.37 1.49
CA GLU A 9 22.97 -8.33 0.47
C GLU A 9 21.64 -8.12 1.19
N ILE A 10 21.02 -6.97 0.96
CA ILE A 10 19.72 -6.69 1.53
C ILE A 10 18.77 -7.66 0.82
N SER A 11 18.38 -8.71 1.53
CA SER A 11 17.29 -9.60 1.12
C SER A 11 16.10 -8.73 0.72
N ASP A 12 15.46 -9.05 -0.40
CA ASP A 12 14.31 -8.33 -0.94
C ASP A 12 13.37 -7.89 0.22
N PRO A 13 13.11 -6.57 0.39
CA PRO A 13 12.44 -6.04 1.56
C PRO A 13 10.99 -6.51 1.66
N PHE A 14 10.45 -7.22 0.67
CA PHE A 14 9.10 -7.76 0.74
C PHE A 14 9.07 -9.21 1.22
N LEU A 15 10.20 -9.85 1.51
CA LEU A 15 10.20 -11.22 2.03
C LEU A 15 9.75 -11.27 3.49
N ILE A 16 8.76 -12.14 3.76
CA ILE A 16 8.23 -12.43 5.10
C ILE A 16 8.26 -13.95 5.30
N MET A 17 8.87 -14.42 6.37
CA MET A 17 8.96 -15.85 6.68
C MET A 17 7.83 -16.26 7.63
N ASP A 18 7.07 -17.29 7.26
CA ASP A 18 6.18 -18.00 8.18
C ASP A 18 7.01 -18.98 8.99
N GLU A 19 7.22 -18.65 10.27
CA GLU A 19 8.02 -19.44 11.19
C GLU A 19 7.39 -20.81 11.52
N ASP A 20 6.08 -20.99 11.32
CA ASP A 20 5.39 -22.24 11.67
C ASP A 20 5.61 -23.34 10.62
N ASN A 21 5.78 -22.96 9.36
CA ASN A 21 5.84 -23.90 8.23
C ASN A 21 6.99 -23.62 7.24
N GLY A 22 7.80 -22.59 7.49
CA GLY A 22 8.93 -22.20 6.65
C GLY A 22 8.55 -21.57 5.31
N VAL A 23 7.27 -21.28 5.07
CA VAL A 23 6.80 -20.67 3.81
C VAL A 23 7.23 -19.21 3.77
N MET A 24 7.81 -18.81 2.63
CA MET A 24 8.10 -17.40 2.36
C MET A 24 6.91 -16.77 1.64
N TYR A 25 6.54 -15.56 2.07
CA TYR A 25 5.54 -14.70 1.44
C TYR A 25 6.19 -13.47 0.82
N TYR A 26 5.48 -12.84 -0.12
CA TYR A 26 5.88 -11.59 -0.76
C TYR A 26 4.96 -10.44 -0.34
N GLY A 27 5.39 -9.75 0.70
CA GLY A 27 4.67 -8.74 1.47
C GLY A 27 3.53 -9.34 2.28
N GLY A 28 2.72 -8.47 2.88
CA GLY A 28 1.63 -8.88 3.75
C GLY A 28 0.42 -9.49 3.06
N ASP A 29 -0.34 -10.26 3.83
CA ASP A 29 -1.71 -10.67 3.51
C ASP A 29 -2.69 -10.20 4.59
N GLN A 30 -3.76 -9.53 4.19
CA GLN A 30 -4.85 -9.16 5.09
C GLN A 30 -5.60 -10.39 5.64
N ALA A 31 -5.52 -11.55 4.99
CA ALA A 31 -6.11 -12.78 5.53
C ALA A 31 -5.44 -13.23 6.84
N TRP A 32 -4.26 -12.68 7.19
CA TRP A 32 -3.58 -12.98 8.45
C TRP A 32 -4.21 -12.30 9.66
N PHE A 33 -5.15 -11.36 9.47
CA PHE A 33 -5.88 -10.80 10.58
C PHE A 33 -6.87 -11.80 11.18
N LYS A 34 -6.97 -11.81 12.51
CA LYS A 34 -7.96 -12.62 13.21
C LYS A 34 -9.37 -12.04 13.16
N ARG A 35 -9.53 -10.74 12.89
CA ARG A 35 -10.82 -10.04 12.87
C ARG A 35 -11.34 -9.90 11.46
N ASN A 36 -12.60 -10.25 11.23
CA ASN A 36 -13.26 -10.20 9.92
C ASN A 36 -13.22 -8.81 9.28
N THR A 37 -13.38 -7.77 10.11
CA THR A 37 -13.34 -6.36 9.67
C THR A 37 -11.97 -5.99 9.11
N MET A 38 -10.90 -6.44 9.76
CA MET A 38 -9.51 -6.22 9.34
C MET A 38 -9.18 -7.04 8.09
N THR A 39 -9.67 -8.28 8.00
CA THR A 39 -9.52 -9.09 6.78
C THR A 39 -10.24 -8.46 5.59
N PHE A 40 -11.35 -7.76 5.81
CA PHE A 40 -12.08 -7.05 4.75
C PHE A 40 -11.43 -5.71 4.34
N ALA A 41 -11.03 -4.90 5.33
CA ALA A 41 -10.61 -3.51 5.13
C ALA A 41 -9.09 -3.28 5.20
N GLY A 42 -8.31 -4.30 5.56
CA GLY A 42 -6.92 -4.17 5.96
C GLY A 42 -5.90 -3.99 4.84
N CYS A 43 -6.30 -4.14 3.57
CA CYS A 43 -5.39 -3.97 2.43
C CYS A 43 -4.62 -2.64 2.45
N GLY A 44 -5.25 -1.55 2.91
CA GLY A 44 -4.59 -0.25 3.04
C GLY A 44 -3.47 -0.24 4.09
N VAL A 45 -3.68 -0.92 5.22
CA VAL A 45 -2.68 -1.05 6.29
C VAL A 45 -1.53 -1.96 5.84
N VAL A 46 -1.86 -3.06 5.15
CA VAL A 46 -0.86 -3.97 4.56
C VAL A 46 0.03 -3.23 3.55
N ALA A 47 -0.56 -2.46 2.63
CA ALA A 47 0.20 -1.69 1.65
C ALA A 47 1.07 -0.61 2.31
N ALA A 48 0.56 0.04 3.36
CA ALA A 48 1.33 0.99 4.16
C ALA A 48 2.52 0.31 4.87
N ALA A 49 2.32 -0.87 5.46
CA ALA A 49 3.39 -1.63 6.13
C ALA A 49 4.48 -2.07 5.15
N ASN A 50 4.10 -2.64 3.99
CA ASN A 50 5.03 -3.00 2.92
C ASN A 50 5.85 -1.78 2.45
N THR A 51 5.19 -0.63 2.26
CA THR A 51 5.85 0.61 1.80
C THR A 51 6.79 1.21 2.85
N MET A 52 6.42 1.17 4.12
CA MET A 52 7.33 1.57 5.21
C MET A 52 8.53 0.66 5.33
N ARG A 53 8.34 -0.65 5.16
CA ARG A 53 9.43 -1.61 5.17
C ARG A 53 10.44 -1.30 4.06
N ALA A 54 9.99 -1.07 2.82
CA ALA A 54 10.84 -0.63 1.72
C ALA A 54 11.62 0.66 2.06
N LEU A 55 10.93 1.66 2.61
CA LEU A 55 11.56 2.91 3.05
C LEU A 55 12.63 2.69 4.12
N LEU A 56 12.34 1.93 5.18
CA LEU A 56 13.27 1.73 6.28
C LEU A 56 14.49 0.89 5.87
N CYS A 57 14.30 -0.10 4.99
CA CYS A 57 15.42 -0.85 4.41
C CYS A 57 16.29 0.02 3.50
N LYS A 58 15.71 1.02 2.82
CA LYS A 58 16.42 1.93 1.92
C LYS A 58 17.14 3.07 2.63
N TYR A 59 16.61 3.54 3.76
CA TYR A 59 17.11 4.72 4.47
C TYR A 59 17.55 4.38 5.90
N PRO A 60 18.85 4.08 6.13
CA PRO A 60 19.38 3.76 7.46
C PRO A 60 19.08 4.84 8.51
N ASP A 61 19.18 6.13 8.15
CA ASP A 61 18.83 7.25 9.05
C ASP A 61 17.38 7.19 9.55
N ALA A 62 16.44 6.77 8.69
CA ALA A 62 15.04 6.63 9.07
C ALA A 62 14.84 5.40 9.96
N TYR A 63 15.54 4.30 9.66
CA TYR A 63 15.56 3.11 10.49
C TYR A 63 16.11 3.36 11.90
N GLU A 64 17.21 4.12 12.03
CA GLU A 64 17.80 4.41 13.34
C GLU A 64 16.87 5.24 14.23
N LYS A 65 16.12 6.17 13.64
CA LYS A 65 15.12 6.97 14.34
C LYS A 65 13.85 6.20 14.66
N ALA A 66 13.53 5.16 13.89
CA ALA A 66 12.35 4.35 14.12
C ALA A 66 12.41 3.70 15.51
N SER A 67 11.27 3.68 16.18
CA SER A 67 11.11 3.11 17.51
C SER A 67 9.89 2.18 17.57
N GLY A 68 9.79 1.42 18.65
CA GLY A 68 8.69 0.49 18.87
C GLY A 68 8.53 -0.51 17.73
N ARG A 69 7.28 -0.86 17.41
CA ARG A 69 6.96 -1.85 16.37
C ARG A 69 7.32 -1.40 14.96
N LEU A 70 7.41 -0.09 14.70
CA LEU A 70 7.83 0.39 13.39
C LEU A 70 9.27 -0.04 13.06
N LYS A 71 10.17 -0.06 14.05
CA LYS A 71 11.57 -0.45 13.83
C LYS A 71 11.68 -1.90 13.33
N THR A 72 10.78 -2.79 13.76
CA THR A 72 10.72 -4.19 13.30
C THR A 72 10.62 -4.31 11.78
N LEU A 73 9.94 -3.37 11.11
CA LEU A 73 9.83 -3.39 9.65
C LEU A 73 11.16 -3.20 8.92
N GLY A 74 12.20 -2.66 9.55
CA GLY A 74 13.53 -2.55 8.94
C GLY A 74 14.40 -3.80 9.06
N ASN A 75 13.95 -4.84 9.77
CA ASN A 75 14.73 -6.07 9.95
C ASN A 75 14.95 -6.78 8.61
N VAL A 76 16.16 -7.28 8.38
CA VAL A 76 16.53 -7.99 7.12
C VAL A 76 15.55 -9.13 6.82
N ILE A 77 15.32 -10.00 7.82
CA ILE A 77 14.28 -11.03 7.78
C ILE A 77 13.25 -10.65 8.84
N ILE A 78 11.98 -10.63 8.45
CA ILE A 78 10.86 -10.43 9.36
C ILE A 78 10.01 -11.70 9.37
N THR A 79 9.60 -12.13 10.55
CA THR A 79 8.68 -13.27 10.68
C THR A 79 7.23 -12.82 10.46
N LYS A 80 6.34 -13.77 10.21
CA LYS A 80 4.91 -13.49 10.02
C LYS A 80 4.29 -12.98 11.31
N SER A 81 4.64 -13.52 12.49
CA SER A 81 4.15 -12.97 13.77
C SER A 81 4.63 -11.55 14.05
N GLU A 82 5.90 -11.26 13.77
CA GLU A 82 6.46 -9.90 13.88
C GLU A 82 5.70 -8.93 12.99
N TYR A 83 5.50 -9.30 11.73
CA TYR A 83 4.78 -8.49 10.76
C TYR A 83 3.32 -8.25 11.17
N ILE A 84 2.61 -9.30 11.62
CA ILE A 84 1.23 -9.19 12.14
C ILE A 84 1.18 -8.26 13.36
N SER A 85 2.18 -8.31 14.25
CA SER A 85 2.27 -7.40 15.40
C SER A 85 2.35 -5.94 14.97
N VAL A 86 3.18 -5.62 13.96
CA VAL A 86 3.26 -4.26 13.41
C VAL A 86 1.93 -3.83 12.79
N ILE A 87 1.35 -4.68 11.94
CA ILE A 87 0.10 -4.33 11.26
C ILE A 87 -1.04 -4.11 12.26
N ASN A 88 -1.16 -4.91 13.31
CA ASN A 88 -2.16 -4.71 14.37
C ASN A 88 -2.01 -3.34 15.05
N ASP A 89 -0.78 -2.90 15.28
CA ASP A 89 -0.48 -1.58 15.84
C ASP A 89 -0.80 -0.45 14.86
N MET A 90 -0.42 -0.61 13.59
CA MET A 90 -0.75 0.32 12.51
C MET A 90 -2.26 0.48 12.36
N TYR A 91 -3.01 -0.63 12.30
CA TYR A 91 -4.45 -0.62 12.13
C TYR A 91 -5.16 0.19 13.24
N ARG A 92 -4.74 0.02 14.51
CA ARG A 92 -5.29 0.76 15.65
C ARG A 92 -5.04 2.27 15.54
N LYS A 93 -3.88 2.67 15.03
CA LYS A 93 -3.43 4.08 14.99
C LYS A 93 -3.79 4.80 13.68
N MET A 94 -3.99 4.08 12.58
CA MET A 94 -4.32 4.63 11.26
C MET A 94 -5.81 4.96 11.08
N PHE A 95 -6.64 4.77 12.12
CA PHE A 95 -8.08 5.05 12.12
C PHE A 95 -8.81 4.43 10.92
N VAL A 96 -8.86 3.10 10.88
CA VAL A 96 -9.77 2.40 9.97
C VAL A 96 -11.20 2.66 10.44
N ALA A 97 -12.06 3.17 9.54
CA ALA A 97 -13.45 3.49 9.86
C ALA A 97 -14.24 2.20 10.10
N GLU A 98 -14.18 1.76 11.35
CA GLU A 98 -14.93 0.66 11.92
C GLU A 98 -16.36 1.14 12.22
N LEU A 99 -17.38 0.47 11.66
CA LEU A 99 -18.77 0.75 12.01
C LEU A 99 -19.06 0.05 13.35
N PRO A 100 -19.26 0.78 14.47
CA PRO A 100 -19.24 0.17 15.81
C PRO A 100 -20.27 -0.96 15.98
N VAL A 101 -21.46 -0.80 15.39
CA VAL A 101 -22.55 -1.78 15.48
C VAL A 101 -22.36 -2.95 14.51
N ALA A 102 -21.81 -2.71 13.31
CA ALA A 102 -21.56 -3.77 12.35
C ALA A 102 -20.44 -4.70 12.84
N ASN A 103 -19.36 -4.14 13.39
CA ASN A 103 -18.23 -4.91 13.92
C ASN A 103 -18.65 -5.85 15.06
N MET A 104 -19.51 -5.36 15.95
CA MET A 104 -20.06 -6.17 17.02
C MET A 104 -20.84 -7.38 16.46
N ILE A 105 -21.57 -7.23 15.36
CA ILE A 105 -22.34 -8.32 14.76
C ILE A 105 -21.44 -9.31 13.98
N TYR A 106 -20.41 -8.82 13.30
CA TYR A 106 -19.48 -9.61 12.50
C TYR A 106 -18.38 -10.32 13.32
N ASP A 107 -18.05 -9.81 14.52
CA ASP A 107 -17.05 -10.40 15.42
C ASP A 107 -17.69 -11.26 16.55
N ILE A 108 -18.98 -11.07 16.93
CA ILE A 108 -19.65 -11.84 18.02
C ILE A 108 -20.14 -13.22 17.58
N LYS A 109 -20.42 -13.39 16.29
CA LYS A 109 -20.80 -14.68 15.74
C LYS A 109 -19.68 -15.05 14.79
N ASP A 110 -19.16 -16.28 14.85
CA ASP A 110 -18.25 -16.89 13.85
C ASP A 110 -18.94 -16.97 12.46
N VAL A 111 -19.44 -15.85 11.97
CA VAL A 111 -20.14 -15.69 10.73
C VAL A 111 -19.05 -15.55 9.70
N GLU A 112 -18.83 -16.65 8.99
CA GLU A 112 -17.95 -16.65 7.84
C GLU A 112 -18.38 -15.55 6.86
N TYR A 113 -17.36 -14.82 6.40
CA TYR A 113 -17.48 -13.84 5.34
C TYR A 113 -18.14 -14.47 4.11
N GLY A 114 -19.25 -13.89 3.63
CA GLY A 114 -20.03 -14.43 2.51
C GLY A 114 -21.37 -15.08 2.90
N SER A 115 -21.70 -15.15 4.20
CA SER A 115 -23.00 -15.65 4.64
C SER A 115 -24.16 -14.85 4.06
N ARG A 116 -25.23 -15.56 3.64
CA ARG A 116 -26.40 -14.97 2.95
C ARG A 116 -27.06 -13.81 3.72
N LEU A 117 -26.98 -13.82 5.04
CA LEU A 117 -27.62 -12.83 5.91
C LEU A 117 -26.92 -11.46 5.88
N PHE A 118 -25.60 -11.43 5.58
CA PHE A 118 -24.76 -10.25 5.72
C PHE A 118 -24.10 -9.77 4.42
N ASN A 119 -24.36 -10.44 3.28
CA ASN A 119 -23.87 -10.04 1.95
C ASN A 119 -24.28 -8.63 1.47
N ARG A 120 -25.15 -7.91 2.18
CA ARG A 120 -25.65 -6.58 1.78
C ARG A 120 -25.06 -5.40 2.56
N ILE A 121 -24.42 -5.61 3.72
CA ILE A 121 -23.87 -4.51 4.52
C ILE A 121 -22.40 -4.81 4.78
N PRO A 122 -21.45 -4.08 4.18
CA PRO A 122 -20.03 -4.37 4.39
C PRO A 122 -19.65 -4.18 5.88
N PRO A 123 -18.77 -5.04 6.44
CA PRO A 123 -18.35 -4.95 7.84
C PRO A 123 -17.57 -3.66 8.15
N SER A 124 -16.95 -3.05 7.15
CA SER A 124 -16.27 -1.76 7.24
C SER A 124 -16.30 -1.06 5.88
N PHE A 125 -16.23 0.27 5.87
CA PHE A 125 -16.05 1.04 4.64
C PHE A 125 -14.61 1.05 4.12
N GLY A 126 -13.69 0.36 4.80
CA GLY A 126 -12.29 0.32 4.40
C GLY A 126 -11.54 1.61 4.71
N MET A 127 -10.38 1.75 4.08
CA MET A 127 -9.64 3.01 4.03
C MET A 127 -9.78 3.64 2.64
N ASN A 128 -9.78 4.97 2.58
CA ASN A 128 -9.50 5.68 1.34
C ASN A 128 -8.04 6.17 1.35
N ALA A 129 -7.55 6.67 0.21
CA ALA A 129 -6.18 7.16 0.10
C ALA A 129 -5.82 8.26 1.12
N SER A 130 -6.75 9.19 1.42
CA SER A 130 -6.53 10.23 2.44
C SER A 130 -6.34 9.62 3.82
N SER A 131 -7.17 8.65 4.20
CA SER A 131 -7.04 7.93 5.47
C SER A 131 -5.71 7.17 5.56
N VAL A 132 -5.27 6.52 4.48
CA VAL A 132 -3.97 5.82 4.44
C VAL A 132 -2.82 6.81 4.63
N VAL A 133 -2.80 7.91 3.87
CA VAL A 133 -1.75 8.96 3.98
C VAL A 133 -1.71 9.54 5.39
N ARG A 134 -2.84 10.04 5.90
CA ARG A 134 -2.90 10.67 7.22
C ARG A 134 -2.58 9.70 8.34
N GLY A 135 -3.12 8.48 8.24
CA GLY A 135 -2.86 7.41 9.19
C GLY A 135 -1.38 7.07 9.24
N LEU A 136 -0.74 6.92 8.08
CA LEU A 136 0.67 6.54 8.02
C LEU A 136 1.60 7.66 8.49
N LEU A 137 1.32 8.91 8.11
CA LEU A 137 2.04 10.09 8.61
C LEU A 137 2.02 10.13 10.15
N ARG A 138 0.84 9.97 10.75
CA ARG A 138 0.68 9.94 12.22
C ARG A 138 1.37 8.74 12.85
N TYR A 139 1.27 7.57 12.21
CA TYR A 139 1.88 6.34 12.70
C TYR A 139 3.40 6.47 12.76
N ALA A 140 4.02 6.92 11.66
CA ALA A 140 5.46 7.12 11.54
C ALA A 140 5.95 8.15 12.57
N ASP A 141 5.26 9.28 12.68
CA ASP A 141 5.61 10.33 13.65
C ASP A 141 5.54 9.83 15.10
N SER A 142 4.51 9.06 15.44
CA SER A 142 4.38 8.46 16.78
C SER A 142 5.48 7.45 17.13
N HIS A 143 6.30 7.07 16.14
CA HIS A 143 7.46 6.19 16.28
C HIS A 143 8.78 6.89 15.90
N GLY A 144 8.81 8.22 15.88
CA GLY A 144 10.04 9.01 15.72
C GLY A 144 10.49 9.22 14.28
N VAL A 145 9.71 8.78 13.28
CA VAL A 145 10.04 8.93 11.87
C VAL A 145 9.13 9.97 11.23
N LEU A 146 9.71 11.08 10.79
CA LEU A 146 9.01 12.03 9.95
C LEU A 146 9.16 11.60 8.48
N ILE A 147 8.03 11.55 7.78
CA ILE A 147 7.95 11.21 6.36
C ILE A 147 7.13 12.28 5.63
N HIS A 148 7.44 12.46 4.35
CA HIS A 148 6.70 13.28 3.41
C HIS A 148 5.99 12.38 2.41
N ASP A 149 4.75 12.71 2.07
CA ASP A 149 3.97 11.99 1.07
C ASP A 149 4.01 12.67 -0.31
N ALA A 150 4.31 11.87 -1.32
CA ALA A 150 4.01 12.19 -2.70
C ALA A 150 2.81 11.34 -3.11
N TYR A 151 1.79 11.97 -3.69
CA TYR A 151 0.65 11.26 -4.23
C TYR A 151 0.06 11.96 -5.44
N ILE A 152 -0.64 11.18 -6.25
CA ILE A 152 -1.42 11.64 -7.39
C ILE A 152 -2.74 10.86 -7.47
N SER A 153 -3.79 11.53 -7.96
CA SER A 153 -4.95 10.81 -8.47
C SER A 153 -4.54 10.04 -9.71
N ALA A 154 -4.83 8.75 -9.74
CA ALA A 154 -4.61 7.94 -10.93
C ALA A 154 -5.73 8.15 -11.96
N SER A 155 -6.91 8.61 -11.53
CA SER A 155 -8.06 8.82 -12.42
C SER A 155 -7.73 9.82 -13.52
N TYR A 156 -7.94 9.43 -14.78
CA TYR A 156 -7.68 10.26 -15.96
C TYR A 156 -6.25 10.81 -16.05
N ILE A 157 -5.28 10.13 -15.46
CA ILE A 157 -3.88 10.53 -15.57
C ILE A 157 -3.32 10.20 -16.96
N ASP A 158 -2.41 11.03 -17.46
CA ASP A 158 -1.65 10.74 -18.68
C ASP A 158 -0.78 9.49 -18.47
N TYR A 159 -0.59 8.71 -19.54
CA TYR A 159 0.15 7.45 -19.49
C TYR A 159 1.58 7.63 -18.94
N GLU A 160 2.36 8.52 -19.54
CA GLU A 160 3.75 8.78 -19.12
C GLU A 160 3.81 9.31 -17.68
N LYS A 161 2.91 10.24 -17.33
CA LYS A 161 2.91 10.83 -15.99
C LYS A 161 2.66 9.81 -14.89
N GLY A 162 1.75 8.85 -15.11
CA GLY A 162 1.52 7.78 -14.15
C GLY A 162 2.74 6.85 -14.02
N LEU A 163 3.41 6.56 -15.15
CA LEU A 163 4.57 5.68 -15.19
C LEU A 163 5.78 6.33 -14.53
N ASP A 164 6.03 7.60 -14.82
CA ASP A 164 7.10 8.39 -14.23
C ASP A 164 6.93 8.53 -12.72
N PHE A 165 5.69 8.72 -12.26
CA PHE A 165 5.41 8.74 -10.83
C PHE A 165 5.73 7.39 -10.16
N ILE A 166 5.40 6.27 -10.82
CA ILE A 166 5.74 4.94 -10.30
C ILE A 166 7.26 4.76 -10.25
N LYS A 167 7.97 5.11 -11.34
CA LYS A 167 9.44 5.04 -11.41
C LYS A 167 10.09 5.89 -10.32
N GLU A 168 9.65 7.13 -10.15
CA GLU A 168 10.14 8.03 -9.10
C GLU A 168 9.87 7.44 -7.72
N GLY A 169 8.68 6.91 -7.46
CA GLY A 169 8.37 6.31 -6.17
C GLY A 169 9.21 5.06 -5.87
N LEU A 170 9.45 4.19 -6.86
CA LEU A 170 10.36 3.06 -6.72
C LEU A 170 11.81 3.52 -6.47
N ASP A 171 12.25 4.58 -7.16
CA ASP A 171 13.58 5.15 -6.96
C ASP A 171 13.74 5.86 -5.61
N ARG A 172 12.71 6.55 -5.11
CA ARG A 172 12.79 7.35 -3.89
C ARG A 172 12.31 6.64 -2.64
N ASN A 173 11.45 5.63 -2.73
CA ASN A 173 10.96 4.87 -1.59
C ASN A 173 11.39 3.41 -1.64
N GLY A 174 11.43 2.82 -2.84
CA GLY A 174 11.51 1.37 -3.05
C GLY A 174 10.14 0.71 -3.24
N ALA A 175 9.05 1.44 -2.99
CA ALA A 175 7.68 0.97 -3.17
C ALA A 175 6.72 2.12 -3.51
N VAL A 176 5.59 1.77 -4.13
CA VAL A 176 4.47 2.69 -4.35
C VAL A 176 3.17 2.01 -3.95
N ILE A 177 2.38 2.62 -3.09
CA ILE A 177 1.02 2.18 -2.81
C ILE A 177 0.14 2.47 -4.03
N LEU A 178 -0.53 1.43 -4.51
CA LEU A 178 -1.54 1.51 -5.56
C LEU A 178 -2.92 1.29 -4.94
N LEU A 179 -3.79 2.30 -5.02
CA LEU A 179 -5.21 2.14 -4.78
C LEU A 179 -5.93 1.99 -6.11
N THR A 180 -6.54 0.83 -6.32
CA THR A 180 -7.51 0.62 -7.40
C THR A 180 -8.91 0.76 -6.84
N SER A 181 -9.75 1.65 -7.35
CA SER A 181 -11.09 1.88 -6.79
C SER A 181 -12.20 1.66 -7.80
N PHE A 182 -13.21 0.89 -7.41
CA PHE A 182 -14.45 0.61 -8.15
C PHE A 182 -14.27 0.14 -9.60
N ASN A 183 -13.08 -0.33 -9.94
CA ASN A 183 -12.70 -0.94 -11.20
C ASN A 183 -12.15 -2.34 -10.97
N ARG A 184 -12.23 -3.16 -12.02
CA ARG A 184 -11.64 -4.51 -12.05
C ARG A 184 -10.41 -4.48 -12.94
N HIS A 185 -9.33 -5.04 -12.45
CA HIS A 185 -8.04 -5.07 -13.14
C HIS A 185 -7.68 -6.51 -13.46
N PRO A 186 -7.33 -6.83 -14.73
CA PRO A 186 -6.70 -8.12 -15.02
C PRO A 186 -5.39 -8.18 -14.24
N LEU A 187 -5.19 -9.26 -13.50
CA LEU A 187 -4.03 -9.46 -12.65
C LEU A 187 -3.56 -10.89 -12.88
N THR A 188 -2.27 -11.06 -13.11
CA THR A 188 -1.65 -12.38 -13.08
C THR A 188 -1.02 -12.55 -11.72
N LEU A 189 -1.60 -13.40 -10.88
CA LEU A 189 -1.04 -13.79 -9.59
C LEU A 189 -0.10 -14.98 -9.80
N TYR A 190 1.03 -15.03 -9.11
CA TYR A 190 1.99 -16.13 -9.26
C TYR A 190 2.01 -17.03 -8.01
N SER A 191 2.27 -18.31 -8.26
CA SER A 191 2.62 -19.31 -7.25
C SER A 191 4.10 -19.68 -7.39
N GLY A 192 4.69 -20.16 -6.30
CA GLY A 192 6.10 -20.56 -6.26
C GLY A 192 6.85 -19.86 -5.14
N LYS A 193 8.16 -19.69 -5.32
CA LYS A 193 9.03 -18.98 -4.37
C LYS A 193 8.61 -17.52 -4.25
N ALA A 194 8.68 -16.99 -3.03
CA ALA A 194 8.38 -15.59 -2.76
C ALA A 194 9.25 -14.66 -3.60
N GLY A 195 8.64 -13.63 -4.18
CA GLY A 195 9.35 -12.67 -5.03
C GLY A 195 9.51 -13.07 -6.49
N GLU A 196 9.25 -14.33 -6.85
CA GLU A 196 9.40 -14.83 -8.22
C GLU A 196 8.07 -14.86 -9.00
N THR A 197 8.15 -14.60 -10.31
CA THR A 197 7.04 -14.78 -11.26
C THR A 197 7.04 -16.21 -11.77
N GLY A 198 6.67 -17.15 -10.89
CA GLY A 198 6.61 -18.58 -11.19
C GLY A 198 5.40 -18.98 -12.04
N LYS A 199 4.62 -19.98 -11.60
CA LYS A 199 3.43 -20.42 -12.36
C LYS A 199 2.26 -19.46 -12.11
N PRO A 200 1.62 -18.92 -13.17
CA PRO A 200 0.40 -18.15 -13.04
C PRO A 200 -0.70 -18.93 -12.32
N VAL A 201 -1.45 -18.25 -11.47
CA VAL A 201 -2.62 -18.77 -10.77
C VAL A 201 -3.84 -18.02 -11.30
N SER A 202 -4.89 -18.77 -11.63
CA SER A 202 -6.16 -18.18 -12.04
C SER A 202 -6.75 -17.35 -10.90
N VAL A 203 -6.86 -16.05 -11.14
CA VAL A 203 -7.59 -15.14 -10.25
C VAL A 203 -8.59 -14.36 -11.07
N SER A 204 -9.72 -14.06 -10.45
CA SER A 204 -10.78 -13.30 -11.09
C SER A 204 -10.41 -11.81 -11.29
N GLY A 205 -9.17 -11.38 -11.06
CA GLY A 205 -8.74 -10.00 -11.11
C GLY A 205 -9.02 -9.23 -9.82
N MET A 206 -8.40 -8.05 -9.70
CA MET A 206 -8.41 -7.23 -8.50
C MET A 206 -9.51 -6.16 -8.57
N LYS A 207 -10.30 -5.99 -7.51
CA LYS A 207 -11.37 -4.98 -7.42
C LYS A 207 -11.29 -4.24 -6.10
N THR A 208 -11.32 -2.90 -6.15
CA THR A 208 -11.33 -2.01 -4.97
C THR A 208 -10.32 -2.44 -3.90
N HIS A 209 -9.03 -2.32 -4.21
CA HIS A 209 -7.96 -2.90 -3.42
C HIS A 209 -6.72 -2.00 -3.37
N PHE A 210 -6.06 -2.00 -2.21
CA PHE A 210 -4.71 -1.46 -2.06
C PHE A 210 -3.69 -2.57 -2.29
N ALA A 211 -2.77 -2.36 -3.22
CA ALA A 211 -1.60 -3.20 -3.44
C ALA A 211 -0.32 -2.36 -3.29
N THR A 212 0.83 -3.02 -3.20
CA THR A 212 2.13 -2.34 -3.21
C THR A 212 2.83 -2.64 -4.53
N ILE A 213 3.13 -1.62 -5.33
CA ILE A 213 4.03 -1.73 -6.47
C ILE A 213 5.45 -1.84 -5.92
N THR A 214 6.13 -2.91 -6.29
CA THR A 214 7.48 -3.25 -5.81
C THR A 214 8.52 -3.25 -6.93
N GLY A 215 8.08 -3.10 -8.18
CA GLY A 215 8.98 -3.02 -9.32
C GLY A 215 8.26 -2.85 -10.64
N ILE A 216 9.07 -2.66 -11.68
CA ILE A 216 8.64 -2.70 -13.08
C ILE A 216 9.51 -3.74 -13.79
N THR A 217 8.88 -4.63 -14.55
CA THR A 217 9.55 -5.65 -15.35
C THR A 217 9.03 -5.64 -16.79
N GLY A 218 9.62 -6.44 -17.68
CA GLY A 218 9.21 -6.53 -19.08
C GLY A 218 9.74 -5.39 -19.95
N ASP A 219 9.15 -5.27 -21.14
CA ASP A 219 9.63 -4.36 -22.19
C ASP A 219 9.26 -2.90 -21.93
N LYS A 220 10.04 -1.98 -22.51
CA LYS A 220 9.81 -0.52 -22.38
C LYS A 220 8.46 -0.06 -22.96
N GLU A 221 7.93 -0.77 -23.97
CA GLU A 221 6.69 -0.39 -24.66
C GLU A 221 5.41 -0.83 -23.95
N ASP A 222 5.47 -1.91 -23.18
CA ASP A 222 4.38 -2.33 -22.29
C ASP A 222 4.93 -2.89 -20.97
N PRO A 223 5.35 -2.00 -20.06
CA PRO A 223 5.94 -2.44 -18.81
C PRO A 223 4.92 -3.23 -17.97
N LEU A 224 5.40 -4.30 -17.35
CA LEU A 224 4.66 -5.06 -16.35
C LEU A 224 4.93 -4.46 -14.98
N ILE A 225 3.87 -4.03 -14.31
CA ILE A 225 3.93 -3.54 -12.95
C ILE A 225 3.93 -4.75 -12.01
N LYS A 226 5.02 -4.93 -11.26
CA LYS A 226 5.16 -5.97 -10.22
C LYS A 226 4.54 -5.48 -8.92
N LEU A 227 3.69 -6.31 -8.33
CA LEU A 227 2.89 -6.00 -7.15
C LEU A 227 3.15 -7.03 -6.04
N SER A 228 3.12 -6.58 -4.79
CA SER A 228 2.79 -7.38 -3.61
C SER A 228 1.31 -7.20 -3.27
N THR A 229 0.58 -8.32 -3.25
CA THR A 229 -0.83 -8.40 -2.86
C THR A 229 -1.17 -9.81 -2.37
N TRP A 230 -1.99 -9.92 -1.32
CA TRP A 230 -2.38 -11.19 -0.69
C TRP A 230 -1.19 -12.13 -0.39
N GLY A 231 -0.10 -11.57 0.15
CA GLY A 231 1.12 -12.31 0.48
C GLY A 231 1.89 -12.87 -0.72
N ARG A 232 1.58 -12.45 -1.95
CA ARG A 232 2.11 -13.02 -3.19
C ARG A 232 2.56 -11.94 -4.15
N VAL A 233 3.37 -12.39 -5.13
CA VAL A 233 3.73 -11.59 -6.29
C VAL A 233 2.58 -11.63 -7.28
N ALA A 234 2.26 -10.47 -7.83
CA ALA A 234 1.41 -10.35 -8.99
C ALA A 234 2.00 -9.40 -10.03
N THR A 235 1.56 -9.52 -11.28
CA THR A 235 1.90 -8.56 -12.34
C THR A 235 0.64 -8.07 -13.04
N ILE A 236 0.69 -6.85 -13.52
CA ILE A 236 -0.33 -6.25 -14.38
C ILE A 236 0.36 -5.45 -15.49
N SER A 237 -0.14 -5.57 -16.73
CA SER A 237 0.29 -4.68 -17.82
C SER A 237 -0.01 -3.23 -17.43
N TYR A 238 0.98 -2.35 -17.54
CA TYR A 238 0.78 -0.94 -17.24
C TYR A 238 -0.25 -0.31 -18.19
N ARG A 239 -0.32 -0.77 -19.45
CA ARG A 239 -1.37 -0.38 -20.40
C ARG A 239 -2.77 -0.75 -19.91
N ASP A 240 -2.96 -1.96 -19.39
CA ASP A 240 -4.26 -2.37 -18.84
C ASP A 240 -4.62 -1.61 -17.57
N LEU A 241 -3.64 -1.39 -16.70
CA LEU A 241 -3.79 -0.58 -15.50
C LEU A 241 -4.19 0.86 -15.86
N HIS A 242 -3.47 1.49 -16.79
CA HIS A 242 -3.76 2.85 -17.26
C HIS A 242 -5.14 2.95 -17.93
N LYS A 243 -5.48 2.01 -18.82
CA LYS A 243 -6.80 1.96 -19.48
C LYS A 243 -7.94 1.90 -18.47
N SER A 244 -7.74 1.21 -17.34
CA SER A 244 -8.74 1.17 -16.28
C SER A 244 -8.90 2.52 -15.55
N TRP A 245 -7.83 3.30 -15.43
CA TRP A 245 -7.85 4.64 -14.84
C TRP A 245 -8.56 5.68 -15.70
N GLN A 246 -8.82 5.38 -16.98
CA GLN A 246 -9.62 6.23 -17.86
C GLN A 246 -11.14 6.02 -17.72
N LYS A 247 -11.57 5.10 -16.85
CA LYS A 247 -12.99 4.83 -16.60
C LYS A 247 -13.51 5.76 -15.50
N ARG A 248 -14.77 6.23 -15.61
CA ARG A 248 -15.45 7.08 -14.60
C ARG A 248 -15.41 6.50 -13.17
N ARG A 249 -15.42 5.18 -13.05
CA ARG A 249 -15.39 4.49 -11.76
C ARG A 249 -14.02 4.56 -11.06
N SER A 250 -12.96 5.01 -11.74
CA SER A 250 -11.61 5.11 -11.17
C SER A 250 -11.40 6.27 -10.19
N PHE A 251 -12.45 7.02 -9.85
CA PHE A 251 -12.34 8.37 -9.30
C PHE A 251 -11.61 8.56 -7.97
N VAL A 252 -11.42 7.48 -7.21
CA VAL A 252 -10.60 7.48 -5.98
C VAL A 252 -9.36 6.60 -6.08
N SER A 253 -9.01 6.15 -7.28
CA SER A 253 -7.75 5.45 -7.54
C SER A 253 -6.58 6.42 -7.37
N ALA A 254 -5.50 5.94 -6.75
CA ALA A 254 -4.38 6.78 -6.36
C ALA A 254 -3.06 6.01 -6.44
N LEU A 255 -1.99 6.75 -6.67
CA LEU A 255 -0.61 6.30 -6.47
C LEU A 255 0.00 7.14 -5.37
N ILE A 256 0.69 6.51 -4.42
CA ILE A 256 1.22 7.17 -3.22
C ILE A 256 2.58 6.55 -2.91
N TYR A 257 3.59 7.36 -2.64
CA TYR A 257 4.85 6.92 -2.03
C TYR A 257 5.28 7.92 -0.96
N PHE A 258 6.23 7.51 -0.12
CA PHE A 258 6.72 8.33 0.98
C PHE A 258 8.23 8.47 0.91
N VAL A 259 8.78 9.55 1.44
CA VAL A 259 10.23 9.72 1.62
C VAL A 259 10.51 10.21 3.03
N PRO A 260 11.68 9.92 3.61
CA PRO A 260 12.06 10.52 4.87
C PRO A 260 12.07 12.04 4.77
N GLU A 261 11.55 12.71 5.80
CA GLU A 261 11.54 14.17 5.91
C GLU A 261 12.05 14.59 7.29
N ARG A 262 12.70 15.76 7.41
CA ARG A 262 13.19 16.28 8.69
C ARG A 262 12.40 17.50 9.16
N SER A 263 11.56 18.09 8.30
CA SER A 263 10.77 19.28 8.58
C SER A 263 9.39 18.95 9.17
N ARG A 264 9.18 19.36 10.44
CA ARG A 264 7.86 19.35 11.10
C ARG A 264 6.84 20.24 10.38
N ALA A 265 7.29 21.32 9.72
CA ALA A 265 6.40 22.20 8.97
C ALA A 265 5.84 21.49 7.74
N MET A 266 6.69 20.77 6.99
CA MET A 266 6.27 20.00 5.82
C MET A 266 5.31 18.88 6.21
N TYR A 267 5.61 18.12 7.26
CA TYR A 267 4.69 17.13 7.84
C TYR A 267 3.28 17.69 8.14
N ARG A 268 3.21 18.91 8.71
CA ARG A 268 1.92 19.56 8.98
C ARG A 268 1.21 19.99 7.70
N ALA A 269 1.96 20.46 6.69
CA ALA A 269 1.40 20.80 5.38
C ALA A 269 0.82 19.56 4.70
N ASP A 270 1.53 18.43 4.73
CA ASP A 270 1.11 17.13 4.23
C ASP A 270 -0.19 16.64 4.87
N LEU A 271 -0.29 16.71 6.21
CA LEU A 271 -1.53 16.37 6.93
C LEU A 271 -2.73 17.20 6.49
N ARG A 272 -2.53 18.50 6.22
CA ARG A 272 -3.59 19.40 5.73
C ARG A 272 -3.94 19.07 4.28
N LYS A 273 -2.94 18.91 3.42
CA LYS A 273 -3.08 18.60 2.00
C LYS A 273 -3.84 17.28 1.78
N ALA A 274 -3.51 16.25 2.56
CA ALA A 274 -4.18 14.95 2.50
C ALA A 274 -5.69 15.05 2.80
N SER A 275 -6.13 15.99 3.64
CA SER A 275 -7.58 16.20 3.90
C SER A 275 -8.35 16.73 2.68
N ALA A 276 -7.67 17.44 1.78
CA ALA A 276 -8.25 17.96 0.54
C ALA A 276 -8.26 16.93 -0.61
N PHE A 277 -7.59 15.78 -0.44
CA PHE A 277 -7.41 14.81 -1.53
C PHE A 277 -8.71 14.26 -2.09
N LEU A 278 -9.60 13.76 -1.21
CA LEU A 278 -10.83 13.10 -1.63
C LEU A 278 -11.79 14.09 -2.35
N PRO A 279 -12.03 15.32 -1.84
CA PRO A 279 -12.78 16.33 -2.58
C PRO A 279 -12.21 16.61 -3.97
N LEU A 280 -10.88 16.77 -4.09
CA LEU A 280 -10.23 17.07 -5.37
C LEU A 280 -10.35 15.92 -6.38
N CYS A 281 -10.13 14.68 -5.95
CA CYS A 281 -10.26 13.51 -6.82
C CYS A 281 -11.71 13.29 -7.27
N THR A 282 -12.66 13.51 -6.36
CA THR A 282 -14.09 13.45 -6.67
C THR A 282 -14.46 14.50 -7.71
N LEU A 283 -14.00 15.75 -7.53
CA LEU A 283 -14.23 16.83 -8.48
C LEU A 283 -13.62 16.54 -9.86
N GLN A 284 -12.36 16.09 -9.91
CA GLN A 284 -11.68 15.70 -11.16
C GLN A 284 -12.48 14.67 -11.95
N SER A 285 -13.09 13.74 -11.24
CA SER A 285 -13.80 12.63 -11.87
C SER A 285 -15.23 12.96 -12.29
N ILE A 286 -15.90 13.86 -11.56
CA ILE A 286 -17.18 14.42 -11.96
C ILE A 286 -17.02 15.22 -13.25
N ILE A 287 -15.99 16.05 -13.33
CA ILE A 287 -15.73 16.90 -14.50
C ILE A 287 -15.29 16.05 -15.70
N GLY A 288 -14.77 14.82 -15.48
CA GLY A 288 -14.30 13.93 -16.54
C GLY A 288 -13.16 14.54 -17.35
N ARG A 289 -12.46 15.52 -16.78
CA ARG A 289 -11.32 16.23 -17.36
C ARG A 289 -10.29 16.48 -16.27
N ARG A 290 -9.03 16.59 -16.67
CA ARG A 290 -7.92 16.94 -15.80
C ARG A 290 -8.22 18.28 -15.13
N LEU A 291 -8.25 18.31 -13.79
CA LEU A 291 -8.25 19.60 -13.08
C LEU A 291 -6.90 20.29 -13.30
N PRO A 292 -6.88 21.63 -13.47
CA PRO A 292 -5.63 22.38 -13.45
C PRO A 292 -4.90 22.10 -12.13
N LYS A 293 -3.56 22.03 -12.18
CA LYS A 293 -2.75 21.92 -10.95
C LYS A 293 -3.17 23.03 -9.99
N LEU A 294 -3.41 22.68 -8.73
CA LEU A 294 -3.18 23.63 -7.63
C LEU A 294 -1.66 23.86 -7.63
N SER A 295 -1.22 24.84 -8.42
CA SER A 295 0.18 25.23 -8.52
C SER A 295 0.69 25.67 -7.15
N ASP A 296 1.92 25.29 -6.82
CA ASP A 296 2.84 25.91 -5.88
C ASP A 296 2.59 27.42 -5.76
N ARG A 297 1.66 27.83 -4.88
CA ARG A 297 1.47 29.23 -4.49
C ARG A 297 2.34 29.62 -3.30
N ASP A 298 3.13 28.69 -2.79
CA ASP A 298 4.13 28.92 -1.75
C ASP A 298 5.44 28.22 -2.17
N ARG A 299 6.22 28.88 -3.03
CA ARG A 299 7.69 28.76 -3.03
C ARG A 299 8.25 30.09 -2.56
#